data_AF-A0A256F0J1-F1
#
_entry.id   AF-A0A256F0J1-F1
#
_cell.length_a   1.000
_cell.length_b   1.000
_cell.length_c   1.000
_cell.angle_alpha   90.00
_cell.angle_beta   90.00
_cell.angle_gamma   90.00
#
_symmetry.space_group_name_H-M   'P 1'
#
loop_
_entity.id
_entity.type
_entity.pdbx_description
1 polymer ?
#
loop_
_entity_poly.entity_id
_entity_poly.type
_entity_poly.pdbx_seq_one_letter_code
_entity_poly.pdbx_strand_id
1 'polypeptide(L)' 'MFGSWNTVFKRYRDWVKADIFKLLFDAASEAPDMEYAMVDATIVKVHRHGQGSKGGLKARP' A
#
# COMPACT_ATOMS: atom_id res chain seq x y z
N MET A 1 23.14 -4.83 2.79
CA MET A 1 22.34 -4.72 4.02
C MET A 1 21.18 -3.77 3.74
N PHE A 2 19.92 -4.13 4.03
CA PHE A 2 18.71 -3.40 3.60
C PHE A 2 18.35 -2.13 4.43
N GLY A 3 19.33 -1.50 5.08
CA GLY A 3 19.09 -0.36 5.98
C GLY A 3 18.23 -0.73 7.21
N SER A 4 17.61 0.28 7.84
CA SER A 4 16.77 0.15 9.04
C SER A 4 15.35 -0.37 8.74
N TRP A 5 15.26 -1.51 8.05
CA TRP A 5 14.01 -2.14 7.59
C TRP A 5 12.89 -2.18 8.67
N ASN A 6 13.22 -2.49 9.92
CA ASN A 6 12.22 -2.63 11.00
C ASN A 6 11.54 -1.31 11.30
N THR A 7 12.31 -0.23 11.33
CA THR A 7 11.81 1.12 11.60
C THR A 7 10.87 1.56 10.48
N VAL A 8 11.27 1.32 9.22
CA VAL A 8 10.44 1.62 8.04
C VAL A 8 9.13 0.82 8.09
N PHE A 9 9.20 -0.48 8.36
CA PHE A 9 8.02 -1.35 8.43
C PHE A 9 7.07 -0.96 9.57
N LYS A 10 7.59 -0.67 10.76
CA LYS A 10 6.75 -0.23 11.89
C LYS A 10 6.01 1.06 11.57
N ARG A 11 6.70 2.07 11.02
CA ARG A 11 6.06 3.34 10.64
C ARG A 11 4.97 3.13 9.59
N TYR A 12 5.23 2.31 8.57
CA TYR A 12 4.20 1.94 7.59
C TYR A 12 2.98 1.31 8.27
N ARG A 13 3.19 0.33 9.16
CA ARG A 13 2.11 -0.35 9.88
C ARG A 13 1.32 0.61 10.78
N ASP A 14 1.99 1.53 11.46
CA ASP A 14 1.34 2.52 12.32
C ASP A 14 0.48 3.48 11.50
N TRP A 15 0.94 3.88 10.30
CA TRP A 15 0.15 4.68 9.37
C TRP A 15 -1.08 3.93 8.83
N VAL A 16 -0.94 2.64 8.53
CA VAL A 16 -2.08 1.79 8.15
C VAL A 16 -3.11 1.74 9.28
N LYS A 17 -2.67 1.52 10.54
CA LYS A 17 -3.58 1.45 11.69
C LYS A 17 -4.27 2.77 12.03
N ALA A 18 -3.63 3.90 11.68
CA ALA A 18 -4.16 5.23 11.91
C ALA A 18 -4.92 5.79 10.69
N ASP A 19 -5.23 4.94 9.69
CA ASP A 19 -5.97 5.31 8.47
C ASP A 19 -5.37 6.50 7.70
N ILE A 20 -4.06 6.74 7.83
CA ILE A 20 -3.38 7.91 7.25
C ILE A 20 -3.54 7.95 5.73
N PHE A 21 -3.52 6.79 5.06
CA PHE A 21 -3.71 6.72 3.61
C PHE A 21 -5.12 7.15 3.19
N LYS A 22 -6.15 6.83 3.98
CA LYS A 22 -7.52 7.28 3.71
C LYS A 22 -7.65 8.79 3.93
N LEU A 23 -7.07 9.31 5.02
CA LEU A 23 -7.05 10.75 5.29
C LEU A 23 -6.36 11.54 4.17
N LEU A 24 -5.22 11.04 3.67
CA LEU A 24 -4.52 11.65 2.54
C LEU A 24 -5.38 11.63 1.27
N PHE A 25 -6.05 10.50 0.98
CA PHE A 25 -6.94 10.39 -0.16
C PHE A 25 -8.12 11.36 -0.07
N ASP A 26 -8.75 11.48 1.09
CA ASP A 26 -9.89 12.38 1.30
C ASP A 26 -9.48 13.85 1.14
N ALA A 27 -8.36 14.25 1.73
CA ALA A 27 -7.82 15.60 1.58
C ALA A 27 -7.47 15.91 0.12
N ALA A 28 -6.95 14.93 -0.63
CA ALA A 28 -6.63 15.11 -2.04
C ALA A 28 -7.88 15.12 -2.96
N SER A 29 -9.03 14.63 -2.46
CA SER A 29 -10.25 14.43 -3.25
C SER A 29 -11.41 15.33 -2.81
N GLU A 30 -11.16 16.39 -2.03
CA GLU A 30 -12.21 17.21 -1.40
C GLU A 30 -13.10 17.96 -2.43
N ALA A 31 -12.54 18.44 -3.54
CA ALA A 31 -13.28 19.20 -4.56
C ALA A 31 -12.78 18.92 -5.99
N PRO A 32 -13.07 17.74 -6.57
CA PRO A 32 -12.77 17.46 -7.97
C PRO A 32 -13.72 18.24 -8.89
N ASP A 33 -13.18 18.89 -9.93
CA ASP A 33 -13.96 19.57 -10.97
C ASP A 33 -14.74 18.60 -11.89
N MET A 34 -14.40 17.30 -11.83
CA MET A 34 -15.04 16.18 -12.51
C MET A 34 -15.19 16.36 -14.04
N GLU A 35 -14.49 17.32 -14.64
CA GLU A 35 -14.49 17.53 -16.09
C GLU A 35 -13.85 16.33 -16.81
N TYR A 36 -12.81 15.75 -16.18
CA TYR A 36 -12.16 14.53 -16.62
C TYR A 36 -11.89 13.60 -15.44
N ALA A 37 -12.33 12.35 -15.53
CA ALA A 37 -11.98 11.28 -14.59
C ALA A 37 -11.03 10.29 -15.27
N MET A 38 -9.81 10.15 -14.73
CA MET A 38 -8.82 9.18 -15.21
C MET A 38 -8.76 7.98 -14.27
N VAL A 39 -8.90 6.78 -14.84
CA VAL A 39 -8.79 5.52 -14.10
C VAL A 39 -7.65 4.71 -14.71
N ASP A 40 -6.63 4.42 -13.92
CA ASP A 40 -5.51 3.55 -14.29
C ASP A 40 -5.30 2.46 -13.22
N ALA A 41 -4.70 1.35 -13.62
CA ALA A 41 -4.27 0.28 -12.73
C ALA A 41 -2.82 -0.12 -13.04
N THR A 42 -1.95 0.06 -12.06
CA THR A 42 -0.53 -0.31 -12.17
C THR A 42 -0.19 -1.44 -11.19
N ILE A 43 0.54 -2.46 -11.68
CA ILE A 43 1.03 -3.58 -10.86
C ILE A 43 2.48 -3.33 -10.47
N VAL A 44 2.76 -3.14 -9.17
CA VAL A 44 4.13 -3.07 -8.63
C VAL A 44 4.57 -4.45 -8.17
N LYS A 45 5.47 -5.10 -8.93
CA LYS A 45 5.96 -6.45 -8.60
C LYS A 45 7.13 -6.41 -7.63
N VAL A 46 7.03 -7.11 -6.50
CA VAL A 46 8.14 -7.27 -5.56
C VAL A 46 9.27 -8.11 -6.16
N HIS A 47 10.51 -7.82 -5.76
CA HIS A 47 11.67 -8.63 -6.11
C HIS A 47 11.46 -10.11 -5.72
N ARG A 48 12.02 -11.04 -6.50
CA ARG A 48 11.73 -12.48 -6.35
C ARG A 48 12.01 -13.05 -4.95
N HIS A 49 13.03 -12.53 -4.25
CA HIS A 49 13.34 -12.93 -2.87
C HIS A 49 12.35 -12.37 -1.81
N GLY A 50 11.49 -11.43 -2.20
CA GLY A 50 10.35 -10.97 -1.39
C GLY A 50 9.01 -11.54 -1.84
N GLN A 51 8.98 -12.39 -2.88
CA GLN A 51 7.76 -13.07 -3.29
C GLN A 51 7.48 -14.23 -2.32
N GLY A 52 6.23 -14.39 -1.90
CA GLY A 52 5.80 -15.54 -1.11
C GLY A 52 6.04 -16.86 -1.85
N SER A 53 5.99 -17.98 -1.13
CA SER A 53 6.14 -19.30 -1.73
C SER A 53 5.00 -19.59 -2.72
N LYS A 54 5.30 -20.39 -3.74
CA LYS A 54 4.31 -20.88 -4.71
C LYS A 54 3.20 -21.61 -3.94
N GLY A 55 1.96 -21.12 -4.05
CA GLY A 55 0.78 -21.67 -3.34
C GLY A 55 0.22 -20.78 -2.22
N GLY A 56 0.92 -19.72 -1.82
CA GLY A 56 0.43 -18.74 -0.83
C GLY A 56 0.18 -19.32 0.58
N LEU A 57 -0.28 -18.47 1.49
CA LEU A 57 -0.79 -18.92 2.78
C LEU A 57 -2.17 -19.55 2.56
N LYS A 58 -2.35 -20.82 2.93
CA LYS A 58 -3.71 -21.37 3.10
C LYS A 58 -4.32 -20.64 4.28
N ALA A 59 -5.31 -19.78 4.04
CA ALA A 59 -6.14 -19.25 5.11
C ALA A 59 -6.73 -20.47 5.84
N ARG A 60 -6.31 -20.69 7.09
CA ARG A 60 -6.91 -21.71 7.95
C ARG A 60 -8.31 -21.17 8.32
N PRO A 61 -9.37 -21.99 8.26
CA PRO A 61 -10.72 -21.54 8.62
C PRO A 61 -10.77 -20.92 10.02
#